data_AF-A0A2P6RL35-F1
#
_entry.id   AF-A0A2P6RL35-F1
#
_cell.length_a   1.000
_cell.length_b   1.000
_cell.length_c   1.000
_cell.angle_alpha   90.00
_cell.angle_beta   90.00
_cell.angle_gamma   90.00
#
_symmetry.space_group_name_H-M   'P 1'
#
loop_
_entity.id
_entity.type
_entity.pdbx_description
1 polymer ?
#
loop_
_entity_poly.entity_id
_entity_poly.type
_entity_poly.pdbx_seq_one_letter_code
_entity_poly.pdbx_strand_id
1 'polypeptide(L)' 'MEEAMFLTKYGSEVNTIHRSDTFRASKITQNRALSNPKIKCFGILRWWRHMGKERRGFLQV' A
#
# COMPACT_ATOMS: atom_id res chain seq x y z
N MET A 1 5.74 -5.46 5.25
CA MET A 1 5.23 -6.60 4.44
C MET A 1 4.71 -7.71 5.34
N GLU A 2 5.43 -8.08 6.39
CA GLU A 2 4.95 -9.06 7.39
C GLU A 2 3.66 -8.59 8.09
N GLU A 3 3.61 -7.33 8.51
CA GLU A 3 2.38 -6.75 9.09
C GLU A 3 1.21 -6.77 8.11
N ALA A 4 1.42 -6.44 6.83
CA ALA A 4 0.38 -6.49 5.81
C ALA A 4 -0.17 -7.92 5.65
N MET A 5 0.72 -8.92 5.61
CA MET A 5 0.34 -10.33 5.59
C MET A 5 -0.45 -10.73 6.84
N PHE A 6 -0.03 -10.28 8.03
CA PHE A 6 -0.75 -10.54 9.27
C PHE A 6 -2.18 -9.97 9.23
N LEU A 7 -2.34 -8.73 8.76
CA LEU A 7 -3.64 -8.06 8.67
C LEU A 7 -4.61 -8.75 7.71
N THR A 8 -4.15 -9.49 6.70
CA THR A 8 -5.03 -10.23 5.78
C THR A 8 -5.87 -11.34 6.45
N LYS A 9 -5.49 -11.74 7.67
CA LYS A 9 -6.29 -12.68 8.49
C LYS A 9 -7.59 -12.06 9.00
N TYR A 10 -7.62 -10.73 9.11
CA TYR A 10 -8.73 -9.98 9.72
C TYR A 10 -9.46 -9.09 8.70
N GLY A 11 -8.73 -8.50 7.75
CA GLY A 11 -9.29 -7.65 6.71
C GLY A 11 -9.75 -8.40 5.46
N SER A 12 -10.77 -7.85 4.79
CA SER A 12 -11.15 -8.24 3.42
C SER A 12 -10.12 -7.77 2.40
N GLU A 13 -9.56 -6.57 2.59
CA GLU A 13 -8.49 -5.98 1.78
C GLU A 13 -7.44 -5.29 2.67
N VAL A 14 -6.18 -5.32 2.24
CA VAL A 14 -5.05 -4.65 2.92
C VAL A 14 -4.28 -3.80 1.92
N ASN A 15 -4.31 -2.48 2.10
CA ASN A 15 -3.59 -1.53 1.26
C ASN A 15 -2.27 -1.12 1.93
N THR A 16 -1.14 -1.45 1.32
CA THR A 16 0.19 -1.04 1.80
C THR A 16 0.68 0.15 1.00
N ILE A 17 1.04 1.23 1.69
CA ILE A 17 1.52 2.48 1.08
C ILE A 17 3.00 2.64 1.39
N HIS A 18 3.80 2.93 0.37
CA HIS A 18 5.24 3.18 0.52
C HIS A 18 5.65 4.54 -0.06
N ARG A 19 6.67 5.16 0.56
CA ARG A 19 7.14 6.51 0.23
C ARG A 19 8.31 6.57 -0.76
N SER A 20 8.92 5.44 -1.08
CA SER A 20 10.13 5.34 -1.94
C SER A 20 9.90 4.29 -3.02
N ASP A 21 10.61 4.33 -4.14
CA ASP A 21 10.38 3.38 -5.25
C ASP A 21 10.76 1.93 -4.93
N THR A 22 11.48 1.70 -3.83
CA THR A 22 11.93 0.37 -3.39
C THR A 22 11.41 -0.01 -2.01
N PHE A 23 11.09 -1.29 -1.84
CA PHE A 23 10.74 -1.86 -0.54
C PHE A 23 12.00 -2.25 0.24
N ARG A 24 12.02 -1.94 1.54
CA ARG A 24 13.10 -2.37 2.46
C ARG A 24 12.98 -3.82 2.94
N ALA A 25 11.85 -4.47 2.67
CA ALA A 25 11.64 -5.86 3.06
C ALA A 25 12.55 -6.81 2.25
N SER A 26 12.84 -8.01 2.76
CA SER A 26 13.56 -9.02 1.98
C SER A 26 12.79 -9.41 0.71
N LYS A 27 13.48 -9.86 -0.34
CA LYS A 27 12.84 -10.33 -1.59
C LYS A 27 11.79 -11.42 -1.33
N ILE A 28 12.06 -12.35 -0.41
CA ILE A 28 11.15 -13.44 -0.06
C ILE A 28 9.87 -12.88 0.57
N THR A 29 10.01 -11.97 1.53
CA THR A 29 8.87 -11.35 2.21
C THR A 29 8.05 -10.49 1.25
N GLN A 30 8.71 -9.77 0.32
CA GLN A 30 8.02 -9.03 -0.73
C GLN A 30 7.21 -9.96 -1.62
N ASN A 31 7.81 -11.04 -2.13
CA ASN A 31 7.14 -12.00 -3.02
C ASN A 31 5.90 -12.60 -2.35
N ARG A 32 6.00 -13.01 -1.08
CA ARG A 32 4.87 -13.55 -0.32
C ARG A 32 3.71 -12.55 -0.15
N ALA A 33 4.04 -11.28 0.11
CA ALA A 33 3.03 -10.24 0.26
C ALA A 33 2.38 -9.89 -1.08
N LEU A 34 3.18 -9.79 -2.14
CA LEU A 34 2.70 -9.46 -3.49
C LEU A 34 1.93 -10.61 -4.15
N SER A 35 2.15 -11.86 -3.76
CA SER A 35 1.37 -13.01 -4.24
C SER A 35 0.00 -13.14 -3.56
N ASN A 36 -0.27 -12.37 -2.51
CA ASN A 36 -1.54 -12.44 -1.79
C ASN A 36 -2.60 -11.55 -2.47
N PRO A 37 -3.72 -12.10 -2.97
CA PRO A 37 -4.72 -11.33 -3.71
C PRO A 37 -5.43 -10.26 -2.84
N LYS A 38 -5.38 -10.39 -1.51
CA LYS A 38 -5.95 -9.40 -0.58
C LYS A 38 -5.05 -8.18 -0.37
N ILE A 39 -3.79 -8.22 -0.81
CA ILE A 39 -2.81 -7.15 -0.57
C ILE A 39 -2.63 -6.33 -1.84
N LYS A 40 -2.84 -5.02 -1.73
CA LYS A 40 -2.53 -4.07 -2.80
C LYS A 40 -1.42 -3.14 -2.35
N CYS A 41 -0.37 -3.02 -3.15
CA CYS A 41 0.76 -2.15 -2.87
C CYS A 41 0.68 -0.88 -3.72
N PHE A 42 0.77 0.27 -3.06
CA PHE A 42 0.72 1.59 -3.68
C PHE A 42 1.94 2.44 -3.33
N GLY A 43 2.56 3.02 -4.34
CA GLY A 43 3.44 4.17 -4.12
C GLY A 43 2.63 5.39 -3.71
N ILE A 44 3.23 6.31 -2.96
CA ILE A 44 2.57 7.51 -2.43
C ILE A 44 1.75 8.27 -3.50
N LEU A 45 2.31 8.49 -4.69
CA LEU A 45 1.61 9.19 -5.79
C LEU A 45 0.40 8.40 -6.33
N ARG A 46 0.53 7.08 -6.44
CA ARG A 46 -0.55 6.20 -6.91
C ARG A 46 -1.66 6.11 -5.89
N TRP A 47 -1.32 6.09 -4.60
CA TRP A 47 -2.28 6.09 -3.51
C TRP A 47 -3.18 7.33 -3.54
N TRP A 48 -2.59 8.52 -3.74
CA TRP A 48 -3.36 9.76 -3.88
C TRP A 48 -4.39 9.71 -5.01
N ARG A 49 -4.01 9.12 -6.17
CA ARG A 49 -4.92 8.92 -7.29
C ARG A 49 -6.02 7.90 -6.97
N HIS A 50 -5.67 6.81 -6.29
CA HIS A 50 -6.61 5.76 -5.91
C HIS A 50 -7.67 6.25 -4.91
N MET A 51 -7.26 7.06 -3.93
CA MET A 51 -8.15 7.59 -2.89
C MET A 51 -9.13 8.67 -3.39
N GLY A 52 -9.09 9.03 -4.67
CA GLY A 52 -10.07 9.97 -5.25
C GLY A 52 -10.11 11.32 -4.54
N LYS A 53 -9.01 11.75 -3.90
CA LYS A 53 -8.89 13.10 -3.34
C LYS A 53 -8.86 14.06 -4.52
N GLU A 54 -10.05 14.52 -4.91
CA GLU A 54 -10.24 15.73 -5.68
C GLU A 54 -9.28 16.78 -5.10
N ARG A 55 -8.48 17.43 -5.95
CA ARG A 55 -7.54 18.49 -5.55
C ARG A 55 -8.30 19.76 -5.15
N ARG A 56 -9.27 19.67 -4.24
CA ARG A 56 -9.97 20.80 -3.64
C ARG A 56 -9.74 20.72 -2.14
N GLY A 57 -8.82 21.54 -1.63
CA GLY A 57 -8.76 21.86 -0.19
C GLY A 57 -7.49 21.54 0.59
N PHE A 58 -6.36 21.18 -0.04
CA PHE A 58 -5.08 21.03 0.68
C PHE A 58 -3.95 21.98 0.23
N LEU A 59 -4.24 22.85 -0.75
CA LEU A 59 -3.41 23.99 -1.17
C LEU A 59 -4.29 25.25 -1.18
N GLN A 60 -4.84 25.58 -0.03
CA GLN A 60 -5.35 26.91 0.31
C GLN A 60 -5.05 27.14 1.79
N VAL A 61 -3.76 27.14 2.13
CA VAL A 61 -3.17 27.94 3.22
C VAL A 61 -1.76 28.29 2.77
#